data_AF-A0A922CZ49-F1
#
_entry.id   AF-A0A922CZ49-F1
#
_cell.length_a   1.000
_cell.length_b   1.000
_cell.length_c   1.000
_cell.angle_alpha   90.00
_cell.angle_beta   90.00
_cell.angle_gamma   90.00
#
_symmetry.space_group_name_H-M   'P 1'
#
loop_
_entity.id
_entity.type
_entity.pdbx_description
1 polymer ?
#
loop_
_entity_poly.entity_id
_entity_poly.type
_entity_poly.pdbx_seq_one_letter_code
_entity_poly.pdbx_strand_id
1 'polypeptide(L)'
;MVTSKLEILVDFGVKPDQQELEKTLNALRSQEGVKEATFKGGAVVVETTLPSGTVLDMVAKSTGKRAVLQGFGETQSAVAMIASQSCCGGEVMGVIRFQQTADGPLVADGSIDGLSEGLHGLHVHTAGDLSEGCKSIGEHYNPSGGKHGGPGDPGENRHAGDLGNIVADETGRARFRILDDVLKVWDIIGRSVAVTERRDDLGRGSTPTSEDDGDSGRPVACGIIARSAGVFQNPKRICACDGVVVWDERDRPLAGKGRRVEEKRCCQKHKENVKPCCKV
;
A
#
# COMPACT_ATOMS: atom_id res chain seq x y z
N MET A 1 20.28 -2.50 7.22
CA MET A 1 19.16 -2.38 6.26
C MET A 1 17.90 -2.06 7.03
N VAL A 2 17.08 -1.14 6.52
CA VAL A 2 15.84 -0.69 7.16
C VAL A 2 14.74 -1.73 6.93
N THR A 3 14.22 -2.32 8.00
CA THR A 3 13.16 -3.35 7.96
C THR A 3 11.81 -2.78 8.34
N SER A 4 10.75 -3.43 7.83
CA SER A 4 9.36 -3.17 8.22
C SER A 4 8.77 -4.43 8.84
N LYS A 5 7.92 -4.26 9.85
CA LYS A 5 7.15 -5.36 10.44
C LYS A 5 5.76 -5.40 9.83
N LEU A 6 5.37 -6.57 9.36
CA LEU A 6 4.10 -6.87 8.71
C LEU A 6 3.30 -7.81 9.61
N GLU A 7 2.04 -7.49 9.88
CA GLU A 7 1.08 -8.38 10.52
C GLU A 7 0.11 -8.91 9.46
N ILE A 8 0.22 -10.20 9.16
CA ILE A 8 -0.52 -10.85 8.08
C ILE A 8 -1.52 -11.84 8.69
N LEU A 9 -2.80 -11.57 8.48
CA LEU A 9 -3.88 -12.50 8.79
C LEU A 9 -4.01 -13.55 7.68
N VAL A 10 -4.14 -14.80 8.10
CA VAL A 10 -4.41 -15.93 7.21
C VAL A 10 -5.50 -16.76 7.86
N ASP A 11 -6.49 -17.20 7.08
CA ASP A 11 -7.56 -18.07 7.59
C ASP A 11 -7.08 -19.52 7.79
N PHE A 12 -6.37 -19.74 8.89
CA PHE A 12 -5.95 -21.06 9.35
C PHE A 12 -7.07 -21.87 10.02
N GLY A 13 -8.30 -21.34 10.10
CA GLY A 13 -9.40 -21.98 10.84
C GLY A 13 -9.21 -21.95 12.37
N VAL A 14 -9.96 -22.79 13.09
CA VAL A 14 -10.04 -22.77 14.58
C VAL A 14 -8.73 -23.17 15.27
N LYS A 15 -7.93 -23.99 14.60
CA LYS A 15 -6.59 -24.38 15.02
C LYS A 15 -5.73 -24.46 13.76
N PRO A 16 -4.63 -23.70 13.68
CA PRO A 16 -3.72 -23.83 12.56
C PRO A 16 -3.16 -25.25 12.50
N ASP A 17 -3.12 -25.83 11.31
CA ASP A 17 -2.30 -27.00 11.08
C ASP A 17 -0.84 -26.60 11.30
N GLN A 18 -0.24 -27.19 12.33
CA GLN A 18 1.11 -26.85 12.76
C GLN A 18 2.15 -27.19 11.68
N GLN A 19 1.88 -28.19 10.84
CA GLN A 19 2.76 -28.55 9.73
C GLN A 19 2.69 -27.49 8.61
N GLU A 20 1.49 -27.00 8.29
CA GLU A 20 1.27 -25.94 7.31
C GLU A 20 1.91 -24.62 7.77
N LEU A 21 1.75 -24.28 9.05
CA LEU A 21 2.31 -23.08 9.65
C LEU A 21 3.84 -23.10 9.62
N GLU A 22 4.47 -24.17 10.10
CA GLU A 22 5.94 -24.30 10.10
C GLU A 22 6.50 -24.31 8.67
N LYS A 23 5.83 -24.97 7.72
CA LYS A 23 6.20 -24.90 6.31
C LYS A 23 6.18 -23.47 5.79
N THR A 24 5.15 -22.70 6.12
CA THR A 24 5.02 -21.29 5.72
C THR A 24 6.11 -20.43 6.34
N LEU A 25 6.35 -20.55 7.65
CA LEU A 25 7.37 -19.78 8.36
C LEU A 25 8.78 -20.10 7.84
N ASN A 26 9.09 -21.37 7.58
CA ASN A 26 10.38 -21.77 7.03
C ASN A 26 10.57 -21.28 5.59
N ALA A 27 9.52 -21.32 4.76
CA ALA A 27 9.55 -20.77 3.41
C ALA A 27 9.77 -19.26 3.39
N LEU A 28 9.30 -18.52 4.39
CA LEU A 28 9.57 -17.09 4.55
C LEU A 28 10.99 -16.84 5.04
N ARG A 29 11.44 -17.57 6.08
CA ARG A 29 12.80 -17.43 6.64
C ARG A 29 13.91 -17.77 5.65
N SER A 30 13.63 -18.62 4.66
CA SER A 30 14.59 -18.95 3.61
C SER A 30 14.76 -17.86 2.55
N GLN A 31 13.92 -16.82 2.56
CA GLN A 31 13.98 -15.74 1.57
C GLN A 31 14.98 -14.67 1.98
N GLU A 32 15.80 -14.25 1.03
CA GLU A 32 16.66 -13.09 1.20
C GLU A 32 15.81 -11.84 1.47
N GLY A 33 16.20 -11.04 2.47
CA GLY A 33 15.45 -9.87 2.89
C GLY A 33 14.37 -10.13 3.95
N VAL A 34 14.10 -11.39 4.35
CA VAL A 34 13.30 -11.70 5.54
C VAL A 34 14.24 -11.89 6.73
N LYS A 35 14.11 -11.05 7.75
CA LYS A 35 14.92 -11.12 8.98
C LYS A 35 14.31 -12.04 10.02
N GLU A 36 12.99 -11.97 10.19
CA GLU A 36 12.26 -12.79 11.15
C GLU A 36 10.86 -13.09 10.62
N ALA A 37 10.38 -14.31 10.85
CA ALA A 37 8.99 -14.69 10.64
C ALA A 37 8.50 -15.53 11.83
N THR A 38 7.41 -15.11 12.46
CA THR A 38 6.81 -15.78 13.62
C THR A 38 5.29 -15.81 13.50
N PHE A 39 4.63 -16.64 14.31
CA PHE A 39 3.18 -16.65 14.44
C PHE A 39 2.79 -16.17 15.84
N LYS A 40 2.04 -15.08 15.93
CA LYS A 40 1.65 -14.46 17.21
C LYS A 40 0.25 -13.87 17.10
N GLY A 41 -0.59 -14.12 18.09
CA GLY A 41 -1.92 -13.51 18.18
C GLY A 41 -2.87 -13.89 17.04
N GLY A 42 -2.68 -15.05 16.40
CA GLY A 42 -3.49 -15.49 15.25
C GLY A 42 -3.00 -14.97 13.89
N ALA A 43 -1.89 -14.23 13.86
CA ALA A 43 -1.31 -13.66 12.64
C ALA A 43 0.13 -14.13 12.42
N VAL A 44 0.55 -14.15 11.15
CA VAL A 44 1.95 -14.30 10.74
C VAL A 44 2.59 -12.92 10.80
N VAL A 45 3.62 -12.76 11.64
CA VAL A 45 4.40 -11.53 11.78
C VAL A 45 5.70 -11.70 11.03
N VAL A 46 5.99 -10.80 10.09
CA VAL A 46 7.20 -10.84 9.25
C VAL A 46 7.97 -9.53 9.38
N GLU A 47 9.25 -9.60 9.75
CA GLU A 47 10.18 -8.47 9.66
C GLU A 47 11.02 -8.60 8.39
N THR A 48 10.90 -7.63 7.46
CA THR A 48 11.46 -7.77 6.12
C THR A 48 11.82 -6.44 5.44
N THR A 49 12.78 -6.49 4.52
CA THR A 49 13.13 -5.44 3.56
C THR A 49 12.38 -5.58 2.23
N LEU A 50 11.61 -6.65 2.02
CA LEU A 50 10.84 -6.88 0.80
C LEU A 50 9.57 -6.03 0.76
N PRO A 51 9.03 -5.73 -0.43
CA PRO A 51 7.71 -5.12 -0.57
C PRO A 51 6.61 -5.97 0.07
N SER A 52 5.64 -5.34 0.72
CA SER A 52 4.57 -6.05 1.43
C SER A 52 3.76 -6.98 0.52
N GLY A 53 3.47 -6.55 -0.72
CA GLY A 53 2.79 -7.36 -1.73
C GLY A 53 3.53 -8.67 -2.07
N THR A 54 4.87 -8.65 -2.12
CA THR A 54 5.68 -9.86 -2.37
C THR A 54 5.54 -10.85 -1.21
N VAL A 55 5.55 -10.35 0.03
CA VAL A 55 5.38 -11.20 1.23
C VAL A 55 3.98 -11.79 1.30
N LEU A 56 2.95 -11.00 1.00
CA LEU A 56 1.57 -11.50 0.91
C LEU A 56 1.43 -12.60 -0.15
N ASP A 57 2.04 -12.42 -1.32
CA ASP A 57 2.05 -13.45 -2.39
C ASP A 57 2.73 -14.74 -1.90
N MET A 58 3.83 -14.64 -1.16
CA MET A 58 4.55 -15.81 -0.62
C MET A 58 3.71 -16.57 0.41
N VAL A 59 3.08 -15.85 1.35
CA VAL A 59 2.20 -16.45 2.36
C VAL A 59 1.00 -17.12 1.68
N ALA A 60 0.37 -16.44 0.72
CA ALA A 60 -0.79 -16.96 -0.01
C ALA A 60 -0.42 -18.21 -0.83
N LYS A 61 0.73 -18.21 -1.53
CA LYS A 61 1.21 -19.37 -2.30
C LYS A 61 1.56 -20.56 -1.41
N SER A 62 2.13 -20.32 -0.23
CA SER A 62 2.52 -21.39 0.69
C SER A 62 1.32 -22.08 1.34
N THR A 63 0.33 -21.30 1.73
CA THR A 63 -0.87 -21.75 2.45
C THR A 63 -2.03 -22.13 1.52
N GLY A 64 -2.03 -21.63 0.28
CA GLY A 64 -3.20 -21.69 -0.61
C GLY A 64 -4.39 -20.89 -0.09
N LYS A 65 -4.18 -20.03 0.93
CA LYS A 65 -5.23 -19.30 1.64
C LYS A 65 -5.11 -17.80 1.37
N ARG A 66 -6.21 -17.10 1.70
CA ARG A 66 -6.27 -15.65 1.60
C ARG A 66 -5.44 -15.02 2.73
N ALA A 67 -4.40 -14.26 2.36
CA ALA A 67 -3.55 -13.50 3.26
C ALA A 67 -3.93 -12.02 3.22
N VAL A 68 -4.10 -11.37 4.37
CA VAL A 68 -4.50 -9.96 4.45
C VAL A 68 -3.55 -9.24 5.38
N LEU A 69 -2.99 -8.12 4.93
CA LEU A 69 -2.19 -7.27 5.80
C LEU A 69 -3.10 -6.51 6.77
N GLN A 70 -2.97 -6.77 8.06
CA GLN A 70 -3.72 -6.13 9.14
C GLN A 70 -2.99 -4.94 9.74
N GLY A 71 -1.66 -5.05 9.84
CA GLY A 71 -0.80 -4.05 10.46
C GLY A 71 0.51 -3.90 9.70
N PHE A 72 1.00 -2.66 9.63
CA PHE A 72 2.24 -2.29 8.96
C PHE A 72 3.01 -1.34 9.86
N GLY A 73 4.24 -1.68 10.23
CA GLY A 73 5.06 -0.90 11.16
C GLY A 73 4.59 -0.93 12.61
N GLU A 74 5.41 -0.42 13.54
CA GLU A 74 5.13 -0.55 14.99
C GLU A 74 4.48 0.68 15.63
N THR A 75 4.90 1.90 15.28
CA THR A 75 4.55 3.12 16.03
C THR A 75 3.66 4.06 15.24
N GLN A 76 4.14 4.55 14.10
CA GLN A 76 3.45 5.55 13.29
C GLN A 76 3.33 5.08 11.85
N SER A 77 2.09 4.80 11.47
CA SER A 77 1.77 4.23 10.18
C SER A 77 0.64 5.00 9.52
N ALA A 78 0.73 5.14 8.21
CA ALA A 78 -0.31 5.73 7.38
C ALA A 78 -0.54 4.86 6.14
N VAL A 79 -1.70 5.05 5.52
CA VAL A 79 -2.09 4.33 4.31
C VAL A 79 -2.81 5.30 3.38
N ALA A 80 -2.52 5.22 2.09
CA ALA A 80 -3.25 5.89 1.04
C ALA A 80 -3.80 4.84 0.08
N MET A 81 -5.11 4.90 -0.16
CA MET A 81 -5.74 4.18 -1.26
C MET A 81 -5.78 5.14 -2.45
N ILE A 82 -5.06 4.79 -3.51
CA ILE A 82 -4.94 5.57 -4.73
C ILE A 82 -5.97 5.04 -5.72
N ALA A 83 -6.75 5.93 -6.32
CA ALA A 83 -7.69 5.56 -7.37
C ALA A 83 -7.82 6.68 -8.41
N SER A 84 -7.97 6.29 -9.68
CA SER A 84 -8.32 7.20 -10.76
C SER A 84 -9.73 7.74 -10.54
N GLN A 85 -9.90 9.05 -10.61
CA GLN A 85 -11.18 9.72 -10.32
C GLN A 85 -12.10 9.82 -11.55
N SER A 86 -11.75 9.18 -12.68
CA SER A 86 -12.64 9.04 -13.84
C SER A 86 -13.53 7.81 -13.68
N CYS A 87 -14.84 8.02 -13.56
CA CYS A 87 -15.87 6.99 -13.35
C CYS A 87 -15.90 5.83 -14.37
N CYS A 88 -15.18 5.98 -15.49
CA CYS A 88 -15.56 5.38 -16.75
C CYS A 88 -14.37 5.24 -17.70
N GLY A 89 -13.26 4.62 -17.27
CA GLY A 89 -12.12 4.28 -18.12
C GLY A 89 -10.89 3.88 -17.31
N GLY A 90 -10.30 2.71 -17.62
CA GLY A 90 -9.05 2.15 -17.08
C GLY A 90 -8.72 2.56 -15.64
N GLU A 91 -9.21 1.80 -14.65
CA GLU A 91 -9.04 2.17 -13.25
C GLU A 91 -7.60 1.95 -12.78
N VAL A 92 -6.79 3.02 -12.77
CA VAL A 92 -5.53 3.03 -12.01
C VAL A 92 -5.90 2.98 -10.54
N MET A 93 -5.48 1.94 -9.83
CA MET A 93 -5.76 1.79 -8.40
C MET A 93 -4.57 1.20 -7.67
N GLY A 94 -4.38 1.60 -6.43
CA GLY A 94 -3.25 1.14 -5.65
C GLY A 94 -3.42 1.36 -4.16
N VAL A 95 -2.53 0.75 -3.39
CA VAL A 95 -2.36 1.03 -1.97
C VAL A 95 -0.90 1.35 -1.71
N ILE A 96 -0.66 2.45 -1.01
CA ILE A 96 0.65 2.82 -0.48
C ILE A 96 0.56 2.89 1.03
N ARG A 97 1.51 2.26 1.69
CA ARG A 97 1.66 2.19 3.14
C ARG A 97 2.90 2.95 3.53
N PHE A 98 2.75 3.81 4.51
CA PHE A 98 3.82 4.62 5.06
C PHE A 98 4.11 4.14 6.47
N GLN A 99 5.38 3.96 6.81
CA GLN A 99 5.84 3.67 8.16
C GLN A 99 6.97 4.62 8.52
N GLN A 100 6.88 5.23 9.70
CA GLN A 100 8.03 5.87 10.30
C GLN A 100 8.87 4.82 11.03
N THR A 101 10.14 4.74 10.71
CA THR A 101 11.10 3.97 11.51
C THR A 101 11.52 4.79 12.73
N ALA A 102 11.80 4.14 13.87
CA ALA A 102 11.89 4.79 15.19
C ALA A 102 12.72 6.10 15.22
N ASP A 103 13.88 6.11 14.52
CA ASP A 103 14.77 7.27 14.41
C ASP A 103 15.30 7.46 12.99
N GLY A 104 14.62 6.92 11.98
CA GLY A 104 15.16 6.76 10.64
C GLY A 104 14.26 7.27 9.52
N PRO A 105 14.47 6.81 8.28
CA PRO A 105 13.67 7.20 7.13
C PRO A 105 12.21 6.78 7.31
N LEU A 106 11.35 7.51 6.61
CA LEU A 106 10.04 7.02 6.23
C LEU A 106 10.21 5.89 5.20
N VAL A 107 9.42 4.83 5.35
CA VAL A 107 9.29 3.76 4.36
C VAL A 107 7.95 3.94 3.66
N ALA A 108 7.96 4.13 2.34
CA ALA A 108 6.78 4.07 1.49
C ALA A 108 6.79 2.73 0.72
N ASP A 109 5.83 1.87 1.02
CA ASP A 109 5.69 0.52 0.44
C ASP A 109 4.36 0.45 -0.27
N GLY A 110 4.35 0.15 -1.57
CA GLY A 110 3.11 0.24 -2.34
C GLY A 110 3.04 -0.68 -3.55
N SER A 111 1.79 -0.89 -3.97
CA SER A 111 1.43 -1.57 -5.22
C SER A 111 0.37 -0.75 -5.93
N ILE A 112 0.61 -0.42 -7.20
CA ILE A 112 -0.33 0.30 -8.07
C ILE A 112 -0.53 -0.52 -9.34
N ASP A 113 -1.78 -0.71 -9.74
CA ASP A 113 -2.23 -1.44 -10.91
C ASP A 113 -2.87 -0.50 -11.92
N GLY A 114 -2.86 -0.89 -13.21
CA GLY A 114 -3.53 -0.19 -14.29
C GLY A 114 -2.73 0.94 -14.92
N LEU A 115 -1.44 1.06 -14.60
CA LEU A 115 -0.53 2.01 -15.22
C LEU A 115 -0.12 1.57 -16.63
N SER A 116 0.35 2.50 -17.45
CA SER A 116 1.12 2.15 -18.64
C SER A 116 2.46 1.55 -18.25
N GLU A 117 3.03 0.71 -19.09
CA GLU A 117 4.40 0.20 -18.87
C GLU A 117 5.40 1.37 -18.84
N GLY A 118 6.32 1.36 -17.88
CA GLY A 118 7.41 2.32 -17.79
C GLY A 118 7.48 3.09 -16.47
N LEU A 119 8.13 4.26 -16.52
CA LEU A 119 8.37 5.11 -15.35
C LEU A 119 7.23 6.10 -15.15
N HIS A 120 6.79 6.21 -13.90
CA HIS A 120 5.76 7.14 -13.45
C HIS A 120 6.25 7.95 -12.24
N GLY A 121 6.03 9.26 -12.23
CA GLY A 121 6.32 10.09 -11.07
C GLY A 121 5.40 9.77 -9.89
N LEU A 122 5.92 9.86 -8.67
CA LEU A 122 5.18 9.68 -7.43
C LEU A 122 5.48 10.83 -6.47
N HIS A 123 4.44 11.53 -6.01
CA HIS A 123 4.59 12.75 -5.22
C HIS A 123 3.58 12.85 -4.09
N VAL A 124 3.99 13.39 -2.96
CA VAL A 124 3.07 13.85 -1.90
C VAL A 124 2.72 15.31 -2.18
N HIS A 125 1.43 15.62 -2.23
CA HIS A 125 0.92 16.97 -2.51
C HIS A 125 0.48 17.68 -1.23
N THR A 126 0.32 19.00 -1.31
CA THR A 126 0.02 19.86 -0.16
C THR A 126 -1.35 19.61 0.45
N ALA A 127 -2.38 19.31 -0.34
CA ALA A 127 -3.76 19.16 0.12
C ALA A 127 -4.27 17.71 0.03
N GLY A 128 -5.09 17.31 0.99
CA GLY A 128 -5.90 16.10 0.95
C GLY A 128 -7.31 16.34 0.42
N ASP A 129 -7.46 17.19 -0.60
CA ASP A 129 -8.76 17.54 -1.18
C ASP A 129 -8.97 16.80 -2.50
N LEU A 130 -9.97 15.92 -2.53
CA LEU A 130 -10.38 15.14 -3.70
C LEU A 130 -11.72 15.62 -4.30
N SER A 131 -12.21 16.80 -3.93
CA SER A 131 -13.49 17.35 -4.40
C SER A 131 -13.54 17.56 -5.91
N GLU A 132 -12.40 17.87 -6.54
CA GLU A 132 -12.23 17.94 -7.99
C GLU A 132 -11.29 16.82 -8.51
N GLY A 133 -11.27 15.70 -7.81
CA GLY A 133 -10.34 14.61 -8.04
C GLY A 133 -8.90 15.03 -7.79
N CYS A 134 -7.97 14.61 -8.64
CA CYS A 134 -6.55 14.96 -8.47
C CYS A 134 -6.20 16.39 -8.89
N LYS A 135 -7.18 17.23 -9.21
CA LYS A 135 -6.95 18.66 -9.53
C LYS A 135 -6.90 19.54 -8.28
N SER A 136 -7.58 19.13 -7.21
CA SER A 136 -7.70 19.89 -5.97
C SER A 136 -6.62 19.55 -4.93
N ILE A 137 -5.67 18.66 -5.26
CA ILE A 137 -4.63 18.21 -4.33
C ILE A 137 -3.51 19.24 -4.11
N GLY A 138 -3.45 20.29 -4.93
CA GLY A 138 -2.44 21.35 -4.86
C GLY A 138 -1.07 20.92 -5.39
N GLU A 139 -0.05 21.74 -5.12
CA GLU A 139 1.34 21.53 -5.54
C GLU A 139 2.04 20.42 -4.74
N HIS A 140 3.25 20.04 -5.15
CA HIS A 140 4.13 19.14 -4.39
C HIS A 140 4.35 19.69 -2.97
N TYR A 141 4.41 18.79 -1.99
CA TYR A 141 4.61 19.19 -0.59
C TYR A 141 6.02 19.73 -0.39
N ASN A 142 6.14 21.05 -0.25
CA ASN A 142 7.41 21.77 -0.18
C ASN A 142 7.45 22.74 1.01
N PRO A 143 7.69 22.26 2.24
CA PRO A 143 7.79 23.13 3.41
C PRO A 143 9.08 23.97 3.44
N SER A 144 10.13 23.57 2.71
CA SER A 144 11.43 24.25 2.65
C SER A 144 11.47 25.38 1.60
N GLY A 145 10.54 25.40 0.64
CA GLY A 145 10.56 26.35 -0.48
C GLY A 145 11.67 26.08 -1.49
N GLY A 146 12.18 24.84 -1.55
CA GLY A 146 13.19 24.42 -2.52
C GLY A 146 12.62 24.27 -3.93
N LYS A 147 13.48 23.93 -4.90
CA LYS A 147 13.05 23.50 -6.24
C LYS A 147 12.68 22.02 -6.24
N HIS A 148 12.00 21.57 -7.29
CA HIS A 148 11.78 20.14 -7.56
C HIS A 148 13.11 19.40 -7.73
N GLY A 149 13.15 18.15 -7.26
CA GLY A 149 14.34 17.31 -7.38
C GLY A 149 14.03 15.82 -7.29
N GLY A 150 15.08 15.01 -7.34
CA GLY A 150 14.99 13.56 -7.16
C GLY A 150 15.24 13.13 -5.71
N PRO A 151 14.83 11.92 -5.30
CA PRO A 151 15.02 11.42 -3.93
C PRO A 151 16.50 11.27 -3.52
N GLY A 152 17.42 11.26 -4.50
CA GLY A 152 18.86 11.25 -4.24
C GLY A 152 19.50 12.64 -4.02
N ASP A 153 18.73 13.72 -4.22
CA ASP A 153 19.19 15.08 -3.97
C ASP A 153 19.07 15.42 -2.47
N PRO A 154 19.93 16.31 -1.94
CA PRO A 154 19.84 16.77 -0.56
C PRO A 154 18.43 17.29 -0.24
N GLY A 155 17.93 17.04 0.98
CA GLY A 155 16.55 17.35 1.35
C GLY A 155 16.20 18.84 1.25
N GLU A 156 17.18 19.72 1.36
CA GLU A 156 17.05 21.16 1.15
C GLU A 156 16.92 21.58 -0.33
N ASN A 157 17.26 20.69 -1.27
CA ASN A 157 17.33 20.95 -2.71
C ASN A 157 16.29 20.15 -3.52
N ARG A 158 15.25 19.64 -2.86
CA ARG A 158 14.09 19.01 -3.48
C ARG A 158 12.82 19.36 -2.69
N HIS A 159 11.65 19.13 -3.25
CA HIS A 159 10.45 19.16 -2.44
C HIS A 159 10.45 17.97 -1.49
N ALA A 160 9.94 18.17 -0.27
CA ALA A 160 9.79 17.06 0.67
C ALA A 160 8.91 15.96 0.07
N GLY A 161 7.90 16.31 -0.72
CA GLY A 161 7.01 15.37 -1.37
C GLY A 161 7.57 14.59 -2.56
N ASP A 162 8.80 14.89 -3.03
CA ASP A 162 9.36 14.25 -4.23
C ASP A 162 9.89 12.84 -3.90
N LEU A 163 9.15 11.80 -4.32
CA LEU A 163 9.55 10.39 -4.14
C LEU A 163 10.22 9.80 -5.40
N GLY A 164 10.32 10.59 -6.48
CA GLY A 164 10.92 10.20 -7.74
C GLY A 164 10.00 9.32 -8.60
N ASN A 165 10.58 8.28 -9.21
CA ASN A 165 9.85 7.43 -10.15
C ASN A 165 9.59 6.02 -9.59
N ILE A 166 8.41 5.48 -9.89
CA ILE A 166 8.08 4.05 -9.77
C ILE A 166 8.06 3.41 -11.16
N VAL A 167 8.28 2.09 -11.22
CA VAL A 167 8.32 1.33 -12.47
C VAL A 167 7.11 0.41 -12.54
N ALA A 168 6.27 0.59 -13.55
CA ALA A 168 5.21 -0.32 -13.92
C ALA A 168 5.73 -1.34 -14.94
N ASP A 169 5.46 -2.62 -14.68
CA ASP A 169 5.80 -3.73 -15.59
C ASP A 169 4.86 -3.81 -16.81
N GLU A 170 5.12 -4.76 -17.72
CA GLU A 170 4.31 -5.04 -18.92
C GLU A 170 2.83 -5.33 -18.59
N THR A 171 2.52 -5.69 -17.34
CA THR A 171 1.16 -5.96 -16.88
C THR A 171 0.45 -4.71 -16.35
N GLY A 172 1.15 -3.56 -16.32
CA GLY A 172 0.69 -2.30 -15.77
C GLY A 172 0.74 -2.24 -14.25
N ARG A 173 1.53 -3.11 -13.61
CA ARG A 173 1.69 -3.20 -12.16
C ARG A 173 3.03 -2.62 -11.72
N ALA A 174 3.00 -1.67 -10.80
CA ALA A 174 4.17 -1.12 -10.12
C ALA A 174 4.20 -1.59 -8.67
N ARG A 175 5.25 -2.30 -8.27
CA ARG A 175 5.54 -2.66 -6.86
C ARG A 175 6.83 -2.00 -6.45
N PHE A 176 6.79 -1.24 -5.36
CA PHE A 176 7.94 -0.44 -4.94
C PHE A 176 8.04 -0.36 -3.43
N ARG A 177 9.27 -0.10 -3.00
CA ARG A 177 9.62 0.22 -1.62
C ARG A 177 10.65 1.34 -1.65
N ILE A 178 10.27 2.51 -1.16
CA ILE A 178 11.08 3.74 -1.17
C ILE A 178 11.44 4.09 0.27
N LEU A 179 12.68 4.50 0.48
CA LEU A 179 13.16 5.07 1.73
C LEU A 179 13.35 6.57 1.53
N ASP A 180 12.77 7.37 2.41
CA ASP A 180 12.87 8.82 2.36
C ASP A 180 13.26 9.39 3.73
N ASP A 181 14.37 10.11 3.80
CA ASP A 181 14.90 10.69 5.05
C ASP A 181 14.26 12.04 5.42
N VAL A 182 13.59 12.69 4.46
CA VAL A 182 13.01 14.03 4.59
C VAL A 182 11.58 13.96 5.10
N LEU A 183 10.73 13.14 4.47
CA LEU A 183 9.34 12.97 4.85
C LEU A 183 9.21 12.30 6.20
N LYS A 184 8.20 12.76 6.95
CA LYS A 184 7.77 12.15 8.19
C LYS A 184 6.29 11.83 8.15
N VAL A 185 5.90 10.69 8.73
CA VAL A 185 4.49 10.23 8.70
C VAL A 185 3.54 11.27 9.32
N TRP A 186 3.95 11.92 10.41
CA TRP A 186 3.12 12.93 11.07
C TRP A 186 2.90 14.20 10.23
N ASP A 187 3.80 14.52 9.31
CA ASP A 187 3.72 15.71 8.45
C ASP A 187 2.86 15.49 7.20
N ILE A 188 2.63 14.23 6.81
CA ILE A 188 1.91 13.85 5.59
C ILE A 188 0.48 13.32 5.85
N ILE A 189 0.12 12.99 7.09
CA ILE A 189 -1.26 12.58 7.40
C ILE A 189 -2.22 13.73 7.07
N GLY A 190 -3.26 13.42 6.29
CA GLY A 190 -4.25 14.39 5.82
C GLY A 190 -3.87 15.10 4.52
N ARG A 191 -2.65 14.87 4.00
CA ARG A 191 -2.25 15.25 2.65
C ARG A 191 -2.66 14.17 1.65
N SER A 192 -2.31 14.34 0.38
CA SER A 192 -2.51 13.32 -0.64
C SER A 192 -1.20 12.85 -1.24
N VAL A 193 -1.23 11.65 -1.79
CA VAL A 193 -0.17 11.12 -2.66
C VAL A 193 -0.77 10.88 -4.04
N ALA A 194 -0.02 11.18 -5.08
CA ALA A 194 -0.44 11.00 -6.46
C ALA A 194 0.65 10.35 -7.29
N VAL A 195 0.21 9.60 -8.30
CA VAL A 195 1.04 9.05 -9.37
C VAL A 195 0.72 9.79 -10.66
N THR A 196 1.75 10.18 -11.41
CA THR A 196 1.60 10.96 -12.65
C THR A 196 1.69 10.10 -13.91
N GLU A 197 1.23 10.65 -15.03
CA GLU A 197 1.12 9.92 -16.30
C GLU A 197 2.46 9.54 -16.91
N ARG A 198 3.51 10.34 -16.67
CA ARG A 198 4.83 10.17 -17.29
C ARG A 198 5.92 10.07 -16.22
N ARG A 199 7.11 9.79 -16.72
CA ARG A 199 8.37 9.88 -15.97
C ARG A 199 8.58 11.30 -15.45
N ASP A 200 8.97 11.39 -14.18
CA ASP A 200 9.56 12.57 -13.57
C ASP A 200 11.04 12.71 -13.99
N ASP A 201 11.40 13.86 -14.56
CA ASP A 201 12.76 14.19 -15.00
C ASP A 201 13.72 14.58 -13.86
N LEU A 202 13.19 14.67 -12.63
CA LEU A 202 13.89 14.94 -11.38
C LEU A 202 14.53 16.34 -11.33
N GLY A 203 13.95 17.33 -12.01
CA GLY A 203 14.50 18.68 -12.09
C GLY A 203 15.70 18.80 -13.03
N ARG A 204 15.93 17.78 -13.86
CA ARG A 204 17.09 17.68 -14.77
C ARG A 204 16.70 17.82 -16.24
N GLY A 205 15.43 18.07 -16.52
CA GLY A 205 14.94 18.39 -17.86
C GLY A 205 15.30 19.81 -18.30
N SER A 206 14.86 20.14 -19.52
CA SER A 206 15.07 21.44 -20.15
C SER A 206 13.78 22.27 -20.23
N THR A 207 12.69 21.81 -19.62
CA THR A 207 11.40 22.51 -19.62
C THR A 207 11.31 23.39 -18.38
N PRO A 208 10.56 24.51 -18.43
CA PRO A 208 10.37 25.36 -17.25
C PRO A 208 9.72 24.60 -16.08
N THR A 209 8.86 23.62 -16.37
CA THR A 209 8.18 22.81 -15.36
C THR A 209 9.09 21.76 -14.72
N SER A 210 10.27 21.46 -15.27
CA SER A 210 11.23 20.53 -14.64
C SER A 210 11.55 20.94 -13.21
N GLU A 211 11.79 22.23 -12.95
CA GLU A 211 12.10 22.74 -11.61
C GLU A 211 10.89 22.87 -10.69
N ASP A 212 9.67 22.68 -11.21
CA ASP A 212 8.41 22.82 -10.47
C ASP A 212 7.75 21.46 -10.17
N ASP A 213 7.61 20.58 -11.17
CA ASP A 213 6.89 19.30 -11.07
C ASP A 213 7.59 18.12 -11.78
N GLY A 214 8.80 18.35 -12.28
CA GLY A 214 9.59 17.34 -13.00
C GLY A 214 9.06 16.98 -14.38
N ASP A 215 8.18 17.79 -14.96
CA ASP A 215 7.50 17.57 -16.25
C ASP A 215 6.86 16.17 -16.36
N SER A 216 6.37 15.65 -15.24
CA SER A 216 5.81 14.29 -15.14
C SER A 216 4.36 14.19 -15.64
N GLY A 217 3.79 15.32 -16.07
CA GLY A 217 2.43 15.41 -16.60
C GLY A 217 1.36 15.35 -15.51
N ARG A 218 0.11 15.13 -15.91
CA ARG A 218 -1.02 15.18 -14.98
C ARG A 218 -1.01 13.98 -14.00
N PRO A 219 -1.51 14.17 -12.77
CA PRO A 219 -1.85 13.05 -11.89
C PRO A 219 -2.90 12.12 -12.54
N VAL A 220 -2.59 10.83 -12.64
CA VAL A 220 -3.53 9.81 -13.15
C VAL A 220 -4.37 9.18 -12.05
N ALA A 221 -3.83 9.11 -10.84
CA ALA A 221 -4.55 8.67 -9.66
C ALA A 221 -3.96 9.30 -8.40
N CYS A 222 -4.80 9.50 -7.40
CA CYS A 222 -4.41 10.12 -6.14
C CYS A 222 -5.24 9.54 -4.98
N GLY A 223 -4.76 9.74 -3.76
CA GLY A 223 -5.42 9.28 -2.55
C GLY A 223 -4.99 10.07 -1.32
N ILE A 224 -5.90 10.25 -0.37
CA ILE A 224 -5.59 10.89 0.92
C ILE A 224 -4.78 9.92 1.78
N ILE A 225 -3.71 10.43 2.39
CA ILE A 225 -2.86 9.71 3.33
C ILE A 225 -3.56 9.72 4.69
N ALA A 226 -4.14 8.59 5.05
CA ALA A 226 -4.91 8.39 6.28
C ALA A 226 -4.09 7.65 7.33
N ARG A 227 -4.48 7.79 8.61
CA ARG A 227 -3.88 7.01 9.71
C ARG A 227 -4.14 5.52 9.49
N SER A 228 -3.12 4.70 9.64
CA SER A 228 -3.22 3.24 9.64
C SER A 228 -2.88 2.70 11.01
N ALA A 229 -3.43 1.54 11.35
CA ALA A 229 -2.99 0.81 12.52
C ALA A 229 -1.58 0.25 12.29
N GLY A 230 -0.74 0.35 13.31
CA GLY A 230 0.46 -0.46 13.41
C GLY A 230 0.15 -1.92 13.72
N VAL A 231 1.18 -2.75 13.72
CA VAL A 231 1.13 -4.17 14.10
C VAL A 231 0.52 -4.30 15.50
N PHE A 232 -0.52 -5.12 15.63
CA PHE A 232 -1.35 -5.36 16.82
C PHE A 232 -2.16 -4.15 17.33
N GLN A 233 -2.20 -3.02 16.62
CA GLN A 233 -2.98 -1.86 17.02
C GLN A 233 -4.42 -1.86 16.48
N ASN A 234 -4.79 -2.89 15.69
CA ASN A 234 -6.15 -3.06 15.17
C ASN A 234 -6.82 -4.31 15.76
N PRO A 235 -7.48 -4.23 16.92
CA PRO A 235 -8.23 -5.35 17.49
C PRO A 235 -9.57 -5.58 16.78
N LYS A 236 -9.93 -4.79 15.75
CA LYS A 236 -11.19 -4.97 15.03
C LYS A 236 -11.17 -6.33 14.33
N ARG A 237 -11.99 -7.24 14.82
CA ARG A 237 -12.24 -8.53 14.18
C ARG A 237 -13.04 -8.28 12.91
N ILE A 238 -12.50 -8.67 11.76
CA ILE A 238 -13.24 -8.65 10.51
C ILE A 238 -14.24 -9.81 10.56
N CYS A 239 -15.45 -9.54 11.05
CA CYS A 239 -16.58 -10.44 10.90
C CYS A 239 -17.29 -10.09 9.60
N ALA A 240 -16.76 -10.57 8.48
CA ALA A 240 -17.46 -10.52 7.21
C ALA A 240 -17.89 -11.93 6.84
N CYS A 241 -19.20 -12.15 6.67
CA CYS A 241 -19.75 -13.39 6.15
C CYS A 241 -19.37 -13.66 4.67
N ASP A 242 -18.66 -12.69 4.08
CA ASP A 242 -18.36 -12.54 2.66
C ASP A 242 -16.83 -12.43 2.44
N GLY A 243 -16.05 -12.08 3.47
CA GLY A 243 -14.58 -11.99 3.41
C GLY A 243 -14.01 -11.04 2.34
N VAL A 244 -14.83 -10.27 1.62
CA VAL A 244 -14.40 -9.42 0.49
C VAL A 244 -13.74 -8.15 1.04
N VAL A 245 -12.47 -7.95 0.72
CA VAL A 245 -11.80 -6.65 0.89
C VAL A 245 -12.19 -5.79 -0.31
N VAL A 246 -12.51 -4.52 -0.08
CA VAL A 246 -12.88 -3.58 -1.16
C VAL A 246 -11.77 -3.47 -2.20
N TRP A 247 -10.52 -3.70 -1.80
CA TRP A 247 -9.36 -3.84 -2.68
C TRP A 247 -8.35 -4.77 -1.99
N ASP A 248 -7.86 -5.79 -2.70
CA ASP A 248 -6.79 -6.70 -2.25
C ASP A 248 -5.61 -6.49 -3.20
N GLU A 249 -4.42 -6.19 -2.69
CA GLU A 249 -3.19 -5.96 -3.47
C GLU A 249 -2.86 -7.14 -4.42
N ARG A 250 -3.49 -8.29 -4.22
CA ARG A 250 -3.32 -9.50 -5.05
C ARG A 250 -4.31 -9.58 -6.21
N ASP A 251 -5.56 -9.15 -6.02
CA ASP A 251 -6.64 -9.35 -6.98
C ASP A 251 -6.84 -8.09 -7.82
N ARG A 252 -6.72 -8.23 -9.15
CA ARG A 252 -7.17 -7.19 -10.08
C ARG A 252 -8.65 -6.88 -9.78
N PRO A 253 -9.05 -5.60 -9.73
CA PRO A 253 -10.44 -5.24 -9.46
C PRO A 253 -11.37 -5.94 -10.46
N LEU A 254 -12.18 -6.89 -9.96
CA LEU A 254 -13.29 -7.46 -10.73
C LEU A 254 -14.43 -6.43 -10.78
N ALA A 255 -14.20 -5.31 -11.44
CA ALA A 255 -15.24 -4.36 -11.80
C ALA A 255 -16.09 -4.96 -12.92
N GLY A 256 -17.03 -5.85 -12.56
CA GLY A 256 -17.91 -6.53 -13.51
C GLY A 256 -19.24 -6.98 -12.91
N LYS A 257 -20.22 -7.25 -13.78
CA LYS A 257 -21.65 -7.55 -13.51
C LYS A 257 -21.95 -8.66 -12.48
N GLY A 258 -20.94 -9.34 -11.91
CA GLY A 258 -21.08 -10.42 -10.94
C GLY A 258 -21.54 -10.01 -9.54
N ARG A 259 -21.61 -8.71 -9.22
CA ARG A 259 -22.12 -8.20 -7.92
C ARG A 259 -23.61 -8.47 -7.65
N ARG A 260 -24.35 -9.07 -8.59
CA ARG A 260 -25.81 -9.30 -8.51
C ARG A 260 -26.22 -10.76 -8.43
N VAL A 261 -25.35 -11.67 -8.00
CA VAL A 261 -25.83 -13.01 -7.59
C VAL A 261 -26.17 -12.93 -6.11
N GLU A 262 -27.47 -13.05 -5.79
CA GLU A 262 -27.96 -13.29 -4.44
C GLU A 262 -27.49 -14.67 -3.96
N GLU A 263 -26.19 -14.83 -3.69
CA GLU A 263 -25.75 -16.01 -2.94
C GLU A 263 -26.11 -15.82 -1.47
N LYS A 264 -26.78 -16.86 -0.96
CA LYS A 264 -27.51 -16.88 0.31
C LYS A 264 -26.69 -16.27 1.44
N ARG A 265 -27.26 -15.22 2.04
CA ARG A 265 -26.80 -14.64 3.31
C ARG A 265 -26.47 -15.76 4.30
N CYS A 266 -25.21 -15.84 4.71
CA CYS A 266 -24.75 -16.77 5.75
C CYS A 266 -25.55 -16.63 7.07
N CYS A 267 -26.26 -15.51 7.24
CA CYS A 267 -27.08 -15.17 8.41
C CYS A 267 -28.61 -15.25 8.17
N GLN A 268 -29.12 -16.22 7.40
CA GLN A 268 -30.55 -16.54 7.45
C GLN A 268 -30.81 -17.96 7.95
N LYS A 269 -31.20 -18.00 9.24
CA LYS A 269 -31.98 -19.02 9.96
C LYS A 269 -31.85 -20.47 9.45
N HIS A 270 -30.90 -21.21 10.01
CA HIS A 270 -31.15 -22.61 10.34
C HIS A 270 -31.22 -22.74 11.86
N LYS A 271 -32.44 -23.04 12.35
CA LYS A 271 -32.59 -23.69 13.65
C LYS A 271 -31.71 -24.94 13.63
N GLU A 272 -30.96 -25.13 14.71
CA GLU A 272 -30.24 -26.36 15.13
C GLU A 272 -28.74 -26.52 14.87
N ASN A 273 -27.99 -25.58 14.26
CA ASN A 273 -26.51 -25.62 14.38
C ASN A 273 -25.87 -24.24 14.18
N VAL A 274 -25.66 -23.52 15.27
CA VAL A 274 -25.06 -22.18 15.27
C VAL A 274 -23.54 -22.30 15.10
N LYS A 275 -23.04 -22.11 13.86
CA LYS A 275 -21.63 -21.74 13.66
C LYS A 275 -21.49 -20.24 13.97
N PRO A 276 -20.61 -19.81 14.88
CA PRO A 276 -20.42 -18.39 15.15
C PRO A 276 -19.78 -17.71 13.92
N CYS A 277 -20.41 -16.63 13.45
CA CYS A 277 -19.98 -15.81 12.30
C CYS A 277 -18.74 -14.94 12.58
N CYS A 278 -18.21 -15.04 13.79
CA CYS A 278 -16.97 -14.41 14.23
C CYS A 278 -16.20 -15.46 15.01
N LYS A 279 -14.99 -15.82 14.57
CA LYS A 279 -14.10 -16.66 15.38
C LYS A 279 -12.85 -15.89 15.78
N VAL A 280 -12.41 -16.23 17.00
CA VAL A 280 -11.32 -15.64 17.77
C VAL A 280 -10.00 -15.80 17.04
#